data_AF-A0A6B3GQI3-F1
#
_entry.id   AF-A0A6B3GQI3-F1
#
_cell.length_a   1.000
_cell.length_b   1.000
_cell.length_c   1.000
_cell.angle_alpha   90.00
_cell.angle_beta   90.00
_cell.angle_gamma   90.00
#
_symmetry.space_group_name_H-M   'P 1'
#
loop_
_entity.id
_entity.type
_entity.pdbx_description
1 polymer ?
#
loop_
_entity_poly.entity_id
_entity_poly.type
_entity_poly.pdbx_seq_one_letter_code
_entity_poly.pdbx_strand_id
1 'polypeptide(L)'
;VLPLVARNRVIGMLTLGKPSDDHFRQEILELAEDLSRRAALALDNARLYSERMAISQSLQRSLLPPGLPDVPNVEIEVIYRAAGEGNEVGGDFYDVFPIRDGAYGFAIGDV
;
A
#
# COMPACT_ATOMS: atom_id res chain seq x y z
N VAL A 1 -23.71 -9.31 17.11
CA VAL A 1 -22.33 -9.31 16.58
C VAL A 1 -22.24 -10.40 15.53
N LEU A 2 -21.65 -10.13 14.36
CA LEU A 2 -21.45 -11.10 13.28
C LEU A 2 -19.96 -11.19 12.92
N PRO A 3 -19.42 -12.38 12.63
CA PRO A 3 -18.03 -12.51 12.22
C PRO A 3 -17.85 -12.06 10.76
N LEU A 4 -16.77 -11.33 10.49
CA LEU A 4 -16.30 -11.07 9.12
C LEU A 4 -15.39 -12.23 8.72
N VAL A 5 -15.91 -13.14 7.90
CA VAL A 5 -15.17 -14.32 7.45
C VAL A 5 -14.85 -14.21 5.96
N ALA A 6 -13.56 -14.25 5.63
CA ALA A 6 -13.07 -14.31 4.25
C ALA A 6 -12.10 -15.46 4.12
N ARG A 7 -12.20 -16.24 3.02
CA ARG A 7 -11.30 -17.38 2.72
C ARG A 7 -11.09 -18.32 3.93
N ASN A 8 -12.17 -18.68 4.62
CA ASN A 8 -12.15 -19.54 5.82
C ASN A 8 -11.43 -18.96 7.05
N ARG A 9 -11.17 -17.65 7.11
CA ARG A 9 -10.55 -16.96 8.25
C ARG A 9 -11.44 -15.83 8.76
N VAL A 10 -11.55 -15.72 10.09
CA VAL A 10 -12.14 -14.54 10.73
C VAL A 10 -11.14 -13.38 10.66
N ILE A 11 -11.53 -12.30 10.00
CA ILE A 11 -10.71 -11.08 9.83
C ILE A 11 -11.20 -9.92 10.70
N GLY A 12 -12.36 -10.06 11.34
CA GLY A 12 -12.94 -9.04 12.21
C GLY A 12 -14.36 -9.38 12.63
N MET A 13 -15.06 -8.37 13.18
CA MET A 13 -16.44 -8.48 13.62
C MET A 13 -17.25 -7.26 13.16
N LEU A 14 -18.49 -7.50 12.72
CA LEU A 14 -19.51 -6.49 12.48
C LEU A 14 -20.46 -6.44 13.68
N THR A 15 -20.57 -5.29 14.33
CA THR A 15 -21.45 -5.09 15.49
C THR A 15 -22.57 -4.14 15.14
N LEU A 16 -23.80 -4.57 15.41
CA LEU A 16 -25.01 -3.77 15.26
C LEU A 16 -25.52 -3.41 16.64
N GLY A 17 -25.72 -2.11 16.87
CA GLY A 17 -26.34 -1.58 18.07
C GLY A 17 -27.62 -0.84 17.71
N LYS A 18 -28.60 -0.85 18.62
CA LYS A 18 -29.77 0.01 18.55
C LYS A 18 -30.10 0.55 19.95
N PRO A 19 -30.81 1.68 20.07
CA PRO A 19 -31.06 2.31 21.37
C PRO A 19 -32.09 1.57 22.26
N SER A 20 -32.91 0.68 21.69
CA SER A 20 -33.92 -0.07 22.44
C SER A 20 -33.42 -1.46 22.82
N ASP A 21 -33.91 -1.97 23.95
CA ASP A 21 -33.56 -3.30 24.47
C ASP A 21 -34.27 -4.47 23.74
N ASP A 22 -35.15 -4.17 22.78
CA ASP A 22 -35.84 -5.22 22.03
C ASP A 22 -34.87 -6.03 21.16
N HIS A 23 -35.26 -7.23 20.73
CA HIS A 23 -34.45 -7.99 19.79
C HIS A 23 -34.47 -7.38 18.38
N PHE A 24 -33.43 -7.61 17.58
CA PHE A 24 -33.48 -7.30 16.15
C PHE A 24 -34.49 -8.22 15.47
N ARG A 25 -35.25 -7.67 14.51
CA ARG A 25 -36.11 -8.48 13.67
C ARG A 25 -35.28 -9.39 12.77
N GLN A 26 -35.83 -10.54 12.41
CA GLN A 26 -35.13 -11.55 11.62
C GLN A 26 -34.63 -10.99 10.28
N GLU A 27 -35.41 -10.15 9.60
CA GLU A 27 -35.02 -9.60 8.30
C GLU A 27 -33.78 -8.69 8.41
N ILE A 28 -33.61 -8.03 9.55
CA ILE A 28 -32.42 -7.20 9.83
C ILE A 28 -31.20 -8.09 10.08
N LEU A 29 -31.38 -9.22 10.76
CA LEU A 29 -30.30 -10.18 11.00
C LEU A 29 -29.83 -10.85 9.70
N GLU A 30 -30.77 -11.23 8.83
CA GLU A 30 -30.46 -11.80 7.51
C GLU A 30 -29.72 -10.80 6.62
N LEU A 31 -30.17 -9.54 6.60
CA LEU A 31 -29.48 -8.47 5.88
C LEU A 31 -28.07 -8.23 6.45
N ALA A 32 -27.94 -8.23 7.78
CA ALA A 32 -26.67 -8.07 8.46
C ALA A 32 -25.69 -9.20 8.13
N GLU A 33 -26.18 -10.43 7.99
CA GLU A 33 -25.35 -11.58 7.63
C GLU A 33 -24.83 -11.46 6.20
N ASP A 34 -25.69 -11.09 5.24
CA ASP A 34 -25.26 -10.84 3.86
C ASP A 34 -24.25 -9.68 3.79
N LEU A 35 -24.51 -8.59 4.53
CA LEU A 35 -23.59 -7.47 4.63
C LEU A 35 -22.25 -7.89 5.22
N SER A 36 -22.25 -8.68 6.30
CA SER A 36 -21.03 -9.21 6.94
C SER A 36 -20.19 -10.01 5.94
N ARG A 37 -20.83 -10.87 5.14
CA ARG A 37 -20.15 -11.69 4.12
C ARG A 37 -19.50 -10.83 3.03
N ARG A 38 -20.23 -9.84 2.50
CA ARG A 38 -19.72 -8.94 1.45
C ARG A 38 -18.61 -8.03 1.97
N ALA A 39 -18.80 -7.45 3.15
CA ALA A 39 -17.82 -6.62 3.82
C ALA A 39 -16.54 -7.40 4.11
N ALA A 40 -16.65 -8.66 4.56
CA ALA A 40 -15.48 -9.49 4.82
C ALA A 40 -14.62 -9.70 3.57
N LEU A 41 -15.24 -10.02 2.43
CA LEU A 41 -14.51 -10.19 1.16
C LEU A 41 -13.90 -8.88 0.67
N ALA A 42 -14.62 -7.76 0.77
CA ALA A 42 -14.11 -6.45 0.36
C ALA A 42 -12.91 -6.02 1.22
N LEU A 43 -12.98 -6.20 2.54
CA LEU A 43 -11.90 -5.89 3.46
C LEU A 43 -10.67 -6.79 3.27
N ASP A 44 -10.88 -8.10 3.04
CA ASP A 44 -9.80 -9.04 2.73
C ASP A 44 -9.07 -8.64 1.45
N ASN A 45 -9.83 -8.34 0.39
CA ASN A 45 -9.25 -7.87 -0.87
C ASN A 45 -8.49 -6.57 -0.68
N ALA A 46 -9.09 -5.56 -0.04
CA ALA A 46 -8.42 -4.28 0.23
C ALA A 46 -7.09 -4.47 0.99
N ARG A 47 -7.09 -5.33 2.02
CA ARG A 47 -5.88 -5.68 2.76
C ARG A 47 -4.81 -6.33 1.87
N LEU A 48 -5.18 -7.32 1.06
CA LEU A 48 -4.25 -8.00 0.14
C LEU A 48 -3.67 -7.04 -0.90
N TYR A 49 -4.48 -6.09 -1.41
CA TYR A 49 -3.99 -5.03 -2.30
C TYR A 49 -3.00 -4.12 -1.57
N SER A 50 -3.32 -3.66 -0.36
CA SER A 50 -2.41 -2.82 0.44
C SER A 50 -1.08 -3.53 0.76
N GLU A 51 -1.12 -4.82 1.12
CA GLU A 51 0.09 -5.60 1.40
C GLU A 51 0.97 -5.76 0.15
N ARG A 52 0.37 -6.05 -1.01
CA ARG A 52 1.11 -6.11 -2.30
C ARG A 52 1.74 -4.77 -2.66
N MET A 53 1.03 -3.67 -2.43
CA MET A 53 1.54 -2.32 -2.70
C MET A 53 2.73 -1.98 -1.78
N ALA A 54 2.64 -2.29 -0.49
CA ALA A 54 3.74 -2.05 0.45
C ALA A 54 5.02 -2.80 0.04
N ILE A 55 4.89 -4.05 -0.44
CA ILE A 55 6.02 -4.83 -0.95
C ILE A 55 6.63 -4.15 -2.18
N SER A 56 5.81 -3.75 -3.16
CA SER A 56 6.30 -3.08 -4.38
C SER A 56 7.05 -1.79 -4.05
N GLN A 57 6.49 -0.96 -3.17
CA GLN A 57 7.13 0.28 -2.74
C GLN A 57 8.45 0.01 -2.01
N SER A 58 8.49 -1.00 -1.15
CA SER A 58 9.72 -1.37 -0.43
C SER A 58 10.81 -1.86 -1.38
N LEU A 59 10.45 -2.65 -2.40
CA LEU A 59 11.39 -3.12 -3.41
C LEU A 59 11.95 -1.95 -4.22
N GLN A 60 11.09 -1.05 -4.72
CA GLN A 60 11.55 0.12 -5.46
C GLN A 60 12.49 1.00 -4.66
N ARG A 61 12.16 1.25 -3.38
CA ARG A 61 13.02 2.04 -2.50
C ARG A 61 14.38 1.37 -2.23
N SER A 62 14.44 0.04 -2.31
CA SER A 62 15.71 -0.70 -2.22
C SER A 62 16.54 -0.68 -3.51
N LEU A 63 15.92 -0.37 -4.65
CA LEU A 63 16.60 -0.22 -5.94
C LEU A 63 17.22 1.17 -6.11
N LEU A 64 16.77 2.16 -5.34
CA LEU A 64 17.39 3.48 -5.32
C LEU A 64 18.73 3.43 -4.56
N PRO A 65 19.73 4.22 -4.99
CA PRO A 65 21.01 4.30 -4.29
C PRO A 65 20.80 4.65 -2.80
N PRO A 66 21.53 4.01 -1.86
CA PRO A 66 21.37 4.23 -0.43
C PRO A 66 21.81 5.64 0.02
N GLY A 67 22.47 6.40 -0.85
CA GLY A 67 22.91 7.77 -0.65
C GLY A 67 23.57 8.31 -1.91
N LEU A 68 23.79 9.63 -1.95
CA LEU A 68 24.46 10.29 -3.06
C LEU A 68 25.98 10.26 -2.84
N PRO A 69 26.78 9.96 -3.89
CA PRO A 69 28.23 10.06 -3.79
C PRO A 69 28.68 11.54 -3.65
N ASP A 70 29.80 11.76 -2.96
CA ASP A 70 30.44 13.08 -2.90
C ASP A 70 31.27 13.30 -4.18
N VAL A 71 30.84 14.26 -5.01
CA VAL A 71 31.47 14.57 -6.29
C VAL A 71 32.17 15.93 -6.18
N PRO A 72 33.51 15.99 -6.35
CA PRO A 72 34.25 17.23 -6.19
C PRO A 72 33.72 18.36 -7.07
N ASN A 73 33.42 19.50 -6.45
CA ASN A 73 32.88 20.71 -7.09
C ASN A 73 31.47 20.55 -7.71
N VAL A 74 30.71 19.51 -7.33
CA VAL A 74 29.34 19.28 -7.80
C VAL A 74 28.43 19.07 -6.59
N GLU A 75 27.35 19.85 -6.53
CA GLU A 75 26.28 19.65 -5.55
C GLU A 75 25.21 18.74 -6.16
N ILE A 76 24.81 17.71 -5.42
CA ILE A 76 23.79 16.75 -5.87
C ILE A 76 22.66 16.75 -4.85
N GLU A 77 21.46 17.03 -5.33
CA GLU A 77 20.21 17.03 -4.58
C GLU A 77 19.20 16.17 -5.33
N VAL A 78 18.49 15.29 -4.63
CA VAL A 78 17.49 14.42 -5.24
C VAL A 78 16.19 14.45 -4.46
N ILE A 79 15.11 14.78 -5.17
CA ILE A 79 13.75 14.75 -4.64
C ILE A 79 12.99 13.67 -5.39
N TYR A 80 12.82 12.51 -4.77
CA TYR A 80 11.92 11.47 -5.28
C TYR A 80 10.51 11.70 -4.73
N ARG A 81 9.58 12.08 -5.60
CA ARG A 81 8.16 12.24 -5.27
C ARG A 81 7.34 11.37 -6.19
N ALA A 82 6.97 10.17 -5.71
CA ALA A 82 5.99 9.35 -6.41
C ALA A 82 4.68 10.15 -6.56
N ALA A 83 4.12 10.19 -7.77
CA ALA A 83 2.82 10.79 -8.03
C ALA A 83 1.71 9.82 -7.59
N GLY A 84 0.68 10.35 -6.90
CA GLY A 84 -0.62 9.69 -6.79
C GLY A 84 -1.16 9.49 -5.36
N GLU A 85 -2.28 10.16 -5.07
CA GLU A 85 -3.27 9.69 -4.10
C GLU A 85 -3.88 8.40 -4.64
N GLY A 86 -3.22 7.28 -4.35
CA GLY A 86 -3.65 5.98 -4.80
C GLY A 86 -3.10 5.59 -6.18
N ASN A 87 -2.26 4.55 -6.14
CA ASN A 87 -2.29 3.49 -7.13
C ASN A 87 -1.50 3.67 -8.44
N GLU A 88 -0.35 4.33 -8.42
CA GLU A 88 0.64 4.16 -9.50
C GLU A 88 2.02 3.85 -8.93
N VAL A 89 2.53 2.69 -9.33
CA VAL A 89 3.91 2.25 -9.17
C VAL A 89 4.76 3.25 -9.95
N GLY A 90 5.52 4.11 -9.27
CA GLY A 90 6.37 5.08 -9.97
C GLY A 90 7.47 4.35 -10.73
N GLY A 91 7.49 4.49 -12.06
CA GLY A 91 8.53 3.96 -12.94
C GLY A 91 9.87 4.69 -12.82
N ASP A 92 9.85 5.86 -12.17
CA ASP A 92 11.02 6.72 -12.03
C ASP A 92 12.15 6.09 -11.22
N PHE A 93 13.38 6.20 -11.73
CA PHE A 93 14.61 5.84 -11.01
C PHE A 93 15.74 6.84 -11.29
N TYR A 94 16.72 6.86 -10.40
CA TYR A 94 17.96 7.62 -10.60
C TYR A 94 19.16 6.86 -10.06
N ASP A 95 20.34 7.12 -10.61
CA ASP A 95 21.62 6.66 -10.07
C ASP A 95 22.75 7.66 -10.40
N VAL A 96 23.75 7.73 -9.53
CA VAL A 96 25.00 8.48 -9.75
C VAL A 96 26.17 7.60 -9.32
N PHE A 97 27.09 7.32 -10.24
CA PHE A 97 28.15 6.34 -10.02
C PHE A 97 29.48 6.77 -10.65
N PRO A 98 30.63 6.37 -10.07
CA PRO A 98 31.93 6.65 -10.64
C PRO A 98 32.17 5.81 -11.92
N ILE A 99 32.76 6.42 -12.94
CA ILE A 99 33.20 5.74 -14.17
C ILE A 99 34.71 5.50 -14.12
N ARG A 100 35.47 6.51 -13.71
CA ARG A 100 36.93 6.54 -13.52
C ARG A 100 37.30 7.75 -12.67
N ASP A 101 38.56 7.89 -12.27
CA ASP A 101 39.00 9.00 -11.44
C ASP A 101 38.59 10.37 -12.02
N GLY A 102 37.87 11.14 -11.21
CA GLY A 102 37.35 12.46 -11.58
C GLY A 102 36.22 12.46 -12.60
N ALA A 103 35.67 11.30 -12.99
CA ALA A 103 34.57 11.18 -13.93
C ALA A 103 33.42 10.35 -13.36
N TYR A 104 32.24 10.96 -13.35
CA TYR A 104 31.01 10.36 -12.84
C TYR A 104 29.96 10.27 -13.96
N GLY A 105 29.16 9.22 -13.90
CA GLY A 105 27.96 9.05 -14.72
C GLY A 105 26.72 9.23 -13.86
N PHE A 106 25.62 9.60 -14.50
CA PHE A 106 24.30 9.57 -13.87
C PHE A 106 23.29 8.96 -14.84
N ALA A 107 22.26 8.34 -14.28
CA ALA A 107 21.12 7.82 -15.02
C ALA A 107 19.83 8.33 -14.37
N ILE A 108 18.86 8.71 -15.20
CA ILE A 108 17.49 9.02 -14.80
C ILE A 108 16.60 8.37 -15.84
N GLY A 109 15.55 7.68 -15.41
CA GLY A 109 14.59 7.07 -16.31
C GLY A 109 13.20 7.03 -15.70
N ASP A 110 12.22 6.81 -16.57
CA ASP A 110 10.80 6.57 -16.31
C ASP A 110 10.42 5.28 -17.06
N VAL A 111 9.48 4.49 -16.54
CA VAL A 111 9.17 3.11 -16.99
C VAL A 111 7.69 2.93 -17.28
#